data_AF-A0A3E4N5A6-F1
#
_entry.id   AF-A0A3E4N5A6-F1
#
_cell.length_a   1.000
_cell.length_b   1.000
_cell.length_c   1.000
_cell.angle_alpha   90.00
_cell.angle_beta   90.00
_cell.angle_gamma   90.00
#
_symmetry.space_group_name_H-M   'P 1'
#
loop_
_entity.id
_entity.type
_entity.pdbx_description
1 polymer ?
#
loop_
_entity_poly.entity_id
_entity_poly.type
_entity_poly.pdbx_seq_one_letter_code
_entity_poly.pdbx_strand_id
1 'polypeptide(L)'
;MTEQERIDIAYLDTGVYENPWRENLFETLPEDRKTAEVCRFAIKKSAFNIEFVPEAMKTPELCLAAAGHRGETLKFVPDRLKTPKMCRAAVDSNSYALYYVPEGLKTPELCMTAVKRNGLVLEAV
;
A
#
# COMPACT_ATOMS: atom_id res chain seq x y z
N MET A 1 19.82 -11.85 0.65
CA MET A 1 19.96 -10.55 1.34
C MET A 1 21.42 -10.13 1.33
N THR A 2 21.73 -9.02 0.69
CA THR A 2 23.08 -8.42 0.57
C THR A 2 23.46 -7.65 1.85
N GLU A 3 24.73 -7.24 1.96
CA GLU A 3 25.17 -6.37 3.07
C GLU A 3 24.51 -4.99 3.00
N GLN A 4 24.39 -4.41 1.81
CA GLN A 4 23.74 -3.12 1.64
C GLN A 4 22.26 -3.17 2.07
N GLU A 5 21.54 -4.24 1.71
CA GLU A 5 20.15 -4.43 2.14
C GLU A 5 20.03 -4.50 3.67
N ARG A 6 20.99 -5.11 4.37
CA ARG A 6 21.00 -5.12 5.85
C ARG A 6 21.19 -3.72 6.42
N ILE A 7 22.10 -2.93 5.85
CA ILE A 7 22.34 -1.54 6.27
C ILE A 7 21.10 -0.69 6.02
N ASP A 8 20.46 -0.84 4.86
CA ASP A 8 19.26 -0.09 4.49
C ASP A 8 18.09 -0.45 5.40
N ILE A 9 17.87 -1.74 5.65
CA ILE A 9 16.83 -2.21 6.57
C ILE A 9 17.09 -1.69 7.99
N ALA A 10 18.33 -1.76 8.48
CA ALA A 10 18.68 -1.24 9.80
C ALA A 10 18.44 0.27 9.88
N TYR A 11 18.79 1.03 8.83
CA TYR A 11 18.49 2.46 8.74
C TYR A 11 16.98 2.72 8.84
N LEU A 12 16.15 2.00 8.09
CA LEU A 12 14.69 2.11 8.15
C LEU A 12 14.09 1.68 9.51
N ASP A 13 14.78 0.81 10.24
CA ASP A 13 14.38 0.34 11.58
C ASP A 13 14.66 1.36 12.68
N THR A 14 15.65 2.25 12.49
CA THR A 14 15.98 3.34 13.44
C THR A 14 14.95 4.46 13.48
N GLY A 15 14.07 4.53 12.48
CA GLY A 15 13.00 5.52 12.40
C GLY A 15 11.97 5.30 13.51
N VAL A 16 11.99 6.17 14.52
CA VAL A 16 10.89 6.28 15.50
C VAL A 16 9.70 6.91 14.77
N TYR A 17 8.74 6.08 14.35
CA TYR A 17 7.48 6.50 13.69
C TYR A 17 6.53 7.28 14.63
N GLU A 18 6.98 7.65 15.83
CA GLU A 18 6.19 8.44 16.80
C GLU A 18 6.31 9.96 16.58
N ASN A 19 7.23 10.44 15.72
CA ASN A 19 7.34 11.86 15.40
C ASN A 19 6.85 12.16 13.97
N PRO A 20 5.66 12.75 13.78
CA PRO A 20 5.11 13.09 12.46
C PRO A 20 5.90 14.18 11.72
N TRP A 21 6.89 14.81 12.37
CA TRP A 21 7.79 15.78 11.76
C TRP A 21 9.13 15.18 11.30
N ARG A 22 9.36 13.88 11.50
CA ARG A 22 10.53 13.19 10.93
C ARG A 22 10.22 12.77 9.49
N GLU A 23 11.16 13.07 8.59
CA GLU A 23 11.14 12.60 7.20
C GLU A 23 10.95 11.09 7.13
N ASN A 24 10.19 10.62 6.13
CA ASN A 24 10.06 9.21 5.87
C ASN A 24 11.40 8.66 5.36
N LEU A 25 12.09 7.87 6.19
CA LEU A 25 13.42 7.34 5.86
C LEU A 25 13.44 6.48 4.58
N PHE A 26 12.28 5.91 4.19
CA PHE A 26 12.18 5.15 2.94
C PHE A 26 12.02 6.06 1.72
N GLU A 27 11.37 7.22 1.87
CA GLU A 27 11.26 8.22 0.82
C GLU A 27 12.62 8.76 0.40
N THR A 28 13.48 9.05 1.38
CA THR A 28 14.82 9.63 1.16
C THR A 28 15.88 8.62 0.69
N LEU A 29 15.54 7.33 0.68
CA LEU A 29 16.46 6.29 0.23
C LEU A 29 16.68 6.39 -1.29
N PRO A 30 17.93 6.34 -1.79
CA PRO A 30 18.20 6.29 -3.23
C PRO A 30 17.45 5.15 -3.94
N GLU A 31 16.99 5.39 -5.16
CA GLU A 31 16.16 4.43 -5.94
C GLU A 31 16.86 3.09 -6.17
N ASP A 32 18.18 3.09 -6.41
CA ASP A 32 19.00 1.89 -6.61
C ASP A 32 19.12 1.03 -5.34
N ARG A 33 18.85 1.61 -4.16
CA ARG A 33 18.81 0.93 -2.86
C ARG A 33 17.41 0.43 -2.48
N LYS A 34 16.36 0.81 -3.20
CA LYS A 34 14.98 0.32 -2.98
C LYS A 34 14.79 -1.08 -3.60
N THR A 35 15.59 -2.04 -3.13
CA THR A 35 15.51 -3.44 -3.59
C THR A 35 14.21 -4.11 -3.14
N ALA A 36 13.92 -5.31 -3.65
CA ALA A 36 12.70 -6.03 -3.31
C ALA A 36 12.61 -6.34 -1.81
N GLU A 37 13.74 -6.65 -1.16
CA GLU A 37 13.79 -6.91 0.29
C GLU A 37 13.55 -5.63 1.10
N VAL A 38 14.19 -4.53 0.70
CA VAL A 38 14.05 -3.23 1.39
C VAL A 38 12.62 -2.73 1.25
N CYS A 39 12.02 -2.80 0.06
CA CYS A 39 10.61 -2.47 -0.17
C CYS A 39 9.67 -3.31 0.69
N ARG A 40 9.88 -4.63 0.78
CA ARG A 40 9.08 -5.50 1.66
C ARG A 40 9.16 -5.08 3.13
N PHE A 41 10.37 -4.79 3.61
CA PHE A 41 10.56 -4.31 4.97
C PHE A 41 9.86 -2.96 5.21
N ALA A 42 10.02 -2.02 4.27
CA ALA A 42 9.38 -0.71 4.33
C ALA A 42 7.85 -0.82 4.40
N ILE A 43 7.22 -1.67 3.58
CA ILE A 43 5.76 -1.89 3.63
C ILE A 43 5.33 -2.51 4.96
N LYS A 44 6.12 -3.45 5.50
CA LYS A 44 5.83 -4.05 6.81
C LYS A 44 5.86 -3.01 7.93
N LYS A 45 6.75 -2.01 7.83
CA LYS A 45 6.83 -0.89 8.79
C LYS A 45 5.67 0.08 8.64
N SER A 46 5.36 0.48 7.41
CA SER A 46 4.22 1.34 7.09
C SER A 46 3.69 1.02 5.71
N ALA A 47 2.41 0.68 5.61
CA ALA A 47 1.78 0.40 4.32
C ALA A 47 1.81 1.60 3.36
N PHE A 48 1.84 2.84 3.91
CA PHE A 48 1.94 4.07 3.12
C PHE A 48 3.27 4.19 2.36
N ASN A 49 4.30 3.42 2.74
CA ASN A 49 5.56 3.40 2.00
C ASN A 49 5.41 2.92 0.54
N ILE A 50 4.27 2.32 0.16
CA ILE A 50 3.97 1.95 -1.23
C ILE A 50 3.95 3.16 -2.17
N GLU A 51 3.70 4.37 -1.65
CA GLU A 51 3.79 5.63 -2.37
C GLU A 51 5.21 5.86 -2.92
N PHE A 52 6.23 5.49 -2.14
CA PHE A 52 7.64 5.73 -2.45
C PHE A 52 8.35 4.51 -3.05
N VAL A 53 7.65 3.41 -3.26
CA VAL A 53 8.20 2.23 -3.94
C VAL A 53 8.34 2.54 -5.43
N PRO A 54 9.51 2.29 -6.05
CA PRO A 54 9.70 2.50 -7.47
C PRO A 54 8.68 1.69 -8.27
N GLU A 55 8.16 2.25 -9.36
CA GLU A 55 7.13 1.60 -10.17
C GLU A 55 7.54 0.20 -10.66
N ALA A 56 8.82 0.03 -11.02
CA ALA A 56 9.40 -1.25 -11.44
C ALA A 56 9.45 -2.31 -10.32
N MET A 57 9.36 -1.88 -9.06
CA MET A 57 9.42 -2.73 -7.87
C MET A 57 8.04 -3.05 -7.29
N LYS A 58 6.97 -2.40 -7.79
CA LYS A 58 5.60 -2.70 -7.39
C LYS A 58 5.16 -4.03 -8.00
N THR A 59 5.08 -5.06 -7.16
CA THR A 59 4.48 -6.35 -7.53
C THR A 59 3.05 -6.46 -6.99
N PRO A 60 2.19 -7.31 -7.58
CA PRO A 60 0.86 -7.58 -7.04
C PRO A 60 0.87 -8.01 -5.57
N GLU A 61 1.87 -8.77 -5.13
CA GLU A 61 2.01 -9.25 -3.75
C GLU A 61 2.34 -8.10 -2.80
N LEU A 62 3.26 -7.21 -3.19
CA LEU A 62 3.65 -6.05 -2.39
C LEU A 62 2.48 -5.05 -2.26
N CYS A 63 1.79 -4.80 -3.38
CA CYS A 63 0.60 -3.93 -3.40
C CYS A 63 -0.54 -4.53 -2.58
N LEU A 64 -0.75 -5.85 -2.64
CA LEU A 64 -1.73 -6.55 -1.82
C LEU A 64 -1.40 -6.46 -0.32
N ALA A 65 -0.12 -6.59 0.05
CA ALA A 65 0.30 -6.45 1.44
C ALA A 65 0.02 -5.04 1.97
N ALA A 66 0.32 -3.99 1.19
CA ALA A 66 0.02 -2.61 1.55
C ALA A 66 -1.51 -2.37 1.67
N ALA A 67 -2.26 -2.71 0.61
CA ALA A 67 -3.70 -2.47 0.53
C ALA A 67 -4.49 -3.27 1.58
N GLY A 68 -4.08 -4.50 1.88
CA GLY A 68 -4.71 -5.30 2.93
C GLY A 68 -4.47 -4.74 4.33
N HIS A 69 -3.34 -4.08 4.58
CA HIS A 69 -3.05 -3.46 5.88
C HIS A 69 -3.70 -2.08 6.04
N ARG A 70 -3.69 -1.26 4.98
CA ARG A 70 -4.30 0.06 4.92
C ARG A 70 -5.00 0.24 3.57
N GLY A 71 -6.32 0.08 3.55
CA GLY A 71 -7.10 0.12 2.31
C GLY A 71 -6.92 1.39 1.48
N GLU A 72 -6.63 2.53 2.11
CA GLU A 72 -6.40 3.81 1.44
C GLU A 72 -5.17 3.81 0.54
N THR A 73 -4.22 2.89 0.78
CA THR A 73 -3.00 2.78 -0.01
C THR A 73 -3.25 2.27 -1.43
N LEU A 74 -4.45 1.75 -1.71
CA LEU A 74 -4.87 1.36 -3.06
C LEU A 74 -4.78 2.53 -4.06
N LYS A 75 -4.87 3.78 -3.59
CA LYS A 75 -4.69 4.98 -4.44
C LYS A 75 -3.29 5.12 -5.04
N PHE A 76 -2.28 4.50 -4.43
CA PHE A 76 -0.88 4.52 -4.89
C PHE A 76 -0.51 3.29 -5.73
N VAL A 77 -1.44 2.34 -5.87
CA VAL A 77 -1.25 1.16 -6.71
C VAL A 77 -1.64 1.51 -8.15
N PRO A 78 -0.78 1.25 -9.14
CA PRO A 78 -1.13 1.39 -10.55
C PRO A 78 -2.33 0.52 -10.91
N ASP A 79 -3.28 1.05 -11.69
CA ASP A 79 -4.51 0.31 -12.04
C ASP A 79 -4.23 -1.05 -12.70
N ARG A 80 -3.17 -1.15 -13.52
CA ARG A 80 -2.74 -2.41 -14.15
C ARG A 80 -2.33 -3.51 -13.17
N LEU A 81 -2.02 -3.17 -11.92
CA LEU A 81 -1.66 -4.11 -10.86
C LEU A 81 -2.83 -4.43 -9.92
N LYS A 82 -3.94 -3.68 -10.01
CA LYS A 82 -5.10 -3.91 -9.15
C LYS A 82 -5.82 -5.17 -9.61
N THR A 83 -6.08 -6.06 -8.65
CA THR A 83 -6.79 -7.32 -8.86
C THR A 83 -8.07 -7.34 -8.02
N PRO A 84 -9.09 -8.14 -8.39
CA PRO A 84 -10.30 -8.29 -7.57
C PRO A 84 -10.00 -8.65 -6.11
N LYS A 85 -9.00 -9.52 -5.88
CA LYS A 85 -8.55 -9.92 -4.53
C LYS A 85 -7.98 -8.74 -3.75
N MET A 86 -7.18 -7.90 -4.40
CA MET A 86 -6.58 -6.71 -3.79
C MET A 86 -7.64 -5.65 -3.46
N CYS A 87 -8.56 -5.38 -4.39
CA CYS A 87 -9.66 -4.44 -4.17
C CYS A 87 -10.55 -4.88 -3.01
N ARG A 88 -10.86 -6.18 -2.92
CA ARG A 88 -11.59 -6.76 -1.78
C ARG A 88 -10.83 -6.58 -0.46
N ALA A 89 -9.56 -6.98 -0.42
CA ALA A 89 -8.73 -6.82 0.78
C ALA A 89 -8.63 -5.34 1.23
N ALA A 90 -8.54 -4.41 0.28
CA ALA A 90 -8.50 -2.98 0.56
C ALA A 90 -9.83 -2.48 1.15
N VAL A 91 -10.97 -2.84 0.56
CA VAL A 91 -12.31 -2.47 1.03
C VAL A 91 -12.61 -3.08 2.41
N ASP A 92 -12.19 -4.32 2.63
CA ASP A 92 -12.33 -4.98 3.93
C ASP A 92 -11.49 -4.27 5.01
N SER A 93 -10.30 -3.80 4.65
CA SER A 93 -9.43 -2.99 5.52
C SER A 93 -9.99 -1.61 5.80
N ASN A 94 -10.42 -0.88 4.76
CA ASN A 94 -11.12 0.40 4.84
C ASN A 94 -12.13 0.53 3.69
N SER A 95 -13.41 0.71 3.99
CA SER A 95 -14.47 0.87 2.97
C SER A 95 -14.22 2.04 2.00
N TYR A 96 -13.54 3.12 2.44
CA TYR A 96 -13.15 4.24 1.57
C TYR A 96 -12.15 3.84 0.48
N ALA A 97 -11.56 2.64 0.54
CA ALA A 97 -10.77 2.10 -0.56
C ALA A 97 -11.60 1.95 -1.86
N LEU A 98 -12.93 1.87 -1.76
CA LEU A 98 -13.81 1.74 -2.92
C LEU A 98 -13.65 2.89 -3.94
N TYR A 99 -13.34 4.11 -3.48
CA TYR A 99 -13.07 5.26 -4.37
C TYR A 99 -11.85 5.04 -5.28
N TYR A 100 -10.94 4.14 -4.88
CA TYR A 100 -9.71 3.85 -5.62
C TYR A 100 -9.79 2.52 -6.38
N VAL A 101 -10.95 1.86 -6.38
CA VAL A 101 -11.18 0.65 -7.19
C VAL A 101 -11.52 1.07 -8.61
N PRO A 102 -10.84 0.55 -9.65
CA PRO A 102 -11.20 0.79 -11.04
C PRO A 102 -12.64 0.35 -11.31
N GLU A 103 -13.36 1.09 -12.16
CA GLU A 103 -14.77 0.81 -12.47
C GLU A 103 -15.01 -0.65 -12.91
N GLY A 104 -14.13 -1.21 -13.74
CA GLY A 104 -14.21 -2.61 -14.18
C GLY A 104 -14.07 -3.67 -13.07
N LEU A 105 -13.63 -3.27 -11.86
CA LEU A 105 -13.48 -4.13 -10.69
C LEU A 105 -14.51 -3.85 -9.58
N LYS A 106 -15.37 -2.84 -9.75
CA LYS A 106 -16.48 -2.54 -8.82
C LYS A 106 -17.66 -3.48 -9.07
N THR A 107 -17.57 -4.69 -8.54
CA THR A 107 -18.72 -5.62 -8.61
C THR A 107 -19.82 -5.21 -7.63
N PRO A 108 -21.10 -5.51 -7.92
CA PRO A 108 -22.19 -5.23 -7.00
C PRO A 108 -21.95 -5.78 -5.59
N GLU A 109 -21.31 -6.95 -5.49
CA GLU A 109 -20.96 -7.57 -4.20
C GLU A 109 -19.91 -6.75 -3.45
N LEU A 110 -18.89 -6.23 -4.14
CA LEU A 110 -17.86 -5.40 -3.52
C LEU A 110 -18.46 -4.07 -3.02
N CYS A 111 -19.26 -3.39 -3.86
CA CYS A 111 -19.94 -2.15 -3.52
C CYS A 111 -20.88 -2.35 -2.32
N MET A 112 -21.67 -3.43 -2.33
CA MET A 112 -22.56 -3.77 -1.23
C MET A 112 -21.79 -4.07 0.06
N THR A 113 -20.65 -4.77 -0.01
CA THR A 113 -19.78 -4.98 1.15
C THR A 113 -19.28 -3.66 1.72
N ALA A 114 -18.81 -2.75 0.87
CA ALA A 114 -18.31 -1.43 1.30
C ALA A 114 -19.40 -0.59 1.99
N VAL A 115 -20.57 -0.45 1.35
CA VAL A 115 -21.70 0.36 1.85
C VAL A 115 -22.27 -0.20 3.15
N LYS A 116 -22.36 -1.54 3.28
CA LYS A 116 -22.80 -2.17 4.55
C LYS A 116 -21.86 -1.85 5.71
N ARG A 117 -20.56 -1.70 5.45
CA ARG A 117 -19.56 -1.35 6.47
C ARG A 117 -19.56 0.14 6.78
N ASN A 118 -19.74 0.99 5.77
CA ASN A 118 -19.84 2.43 5.95
C ASN A 118 -20.77 3.03 4.88
N GLY A 119 -21.96 3.45 5.28
CA GLY A 119 -22.96 4.02 4.36
C GLY A 119 -22.50 5.29 3.65
N LEU A 120 -21.48 5.99 4.17
CA LEU A 120 -20.94 7.20 3.54
C LEU A 120 -20.24 6.92 2.21
N VAL A 121 -19.84 5.67 1.94
CA VAL A 121 -19.17 5.30 0.69
C VAL A 121 -20.14 5.04 -0.47
N LEU A 122 -21.44 5.31 -0.28
CA LEU A 122 -22.47 5.13 -1.32
C LEU A 122 -22.18 5.96 -2.57
N GLU A 123 -21.56 7.13 -2.44
CA GLU A 123 -21.17 7.98 -3.57
C GLU A 123 -20.04 7.39 -4.43
N ALA A 124 -19.36 6.33 -3.95
CA ALA A 124 -18.30 5.64 -4.68
C ALA A 124 -18.79 4.41 -5.46
N VAL A 125 -20.09 4.07 -5.39
CA VAL A 125 -20.70 2.92 -6.07
C VAL A 125 -20.90 3.16 -7.55
#